data_AF-A0A0S8IQ55-F1
#
_entry.id   AF-A0A0S8IQ55-F1
#
_cell.length_a   1.000
_cell.length_b   1.000
_cell.length_c   1.000
_cell.angle_alpha   90.00
_cell.angle_beta   90.00
_cell.angle_gamma   90.00
#
_symmetry.space_group_name_H-M   'P 1'
#
loop_
_entity.id
_entity.type
_entity.pdbx_description
1 polymer ?
#
loop_
_entity_poly.entity_id
_entity_poly.type
_entity_poly.pdbx_seq_one_letter_code
_entity_poly.pdbx_strand_id
1 'polypeptide(L)'
;EKIKDVFKVSPKVGKEQIKQLKTVRKRRDDARVGKYLEELKAKASTNENLLPPIIQCVESYASLGEICDVLRSVWGEYRENVLV
;
A
#
# COMPACT_ATOMS: atom_id res chain seq x y z
N GLU A 1 -34.40 8.62 -21.34
CA GLU A 1 -34.73 7.90 -20.09
C GLU A 1 -33.48 7.74 -19.24
N LYS A 2 -33.58 7.91 -17.91
CA LYS A 2 -32.46 7.65 -16.98
C LYS A 2 -32.33 6.14 -16.79
N ILE A 3 -31.13 5.59 -17.01
CA ILE A 3 -30.82 4.17 -16.82
C ILE A 3 -31.20 3.80 -15.37
N LYS A 4 -32.27 3.00 -15.22
CA LYS A 4 -32.66 2.38 -13.95
C LYS A 4 -31.77 1.14 -13.75
N ASP A 5 -31.35 0.92 -12.50
CA ASP A 5 -30.53 -0.22 -12.05
C ASP A 5 -29.00 -0.14 -12.27
N VAL A 6 -28.41 1.02 -11.93
CA VAL A 6 -26.95 1.12 -11.75
C VAL A 6 -26.56 0.67 -10.34
N PHE A 7 -25.68 -0.33 -10.25
CA PHE A 7 -25.09 -0.78 -8.98
C PHE A 7 -24.36 0.38 -8.28
N LYS A 8 -24.61 0.53 -6.97
CA LYS A 8 -23.96 1.54 -6.13
C LYS A 8 -23.21 0.87 -4.99
N VAL A 9 -21.91 1.16 -4.90
CA VAL A 9 -21.09 0.70 -3.77
C VAL A 9 -21.58 1.38 -2.49
N SER A 10 -21.81 0.58 -1.45
CA SER A 10 -22.20 1.08 -0.14
C SER A 10 -21.05 1.87 0.51
N PRO A 11 -21.29 3.09 1.03
CA PRO A 11 -20.29 3.83 1.79
C PRO A 11 -19.79 3.10 3.06
N LYS A 12 -20.51 2.06 3.52
CA LYS A 12 -20.11 1.26 4.68
C LYS A 12 -18.81 0.47 4.44
N VAL A 13 -18.54 0.08 3.19
CA VAL A 13 -17.35 -0.70 2.83
C VAL A 13 -16.06 0.01 3.26
N GLY A 14 -15.96 1.32 2.99
CA GLY A 14 -14.79 2.11 3.39
C GLY A 14 -14.62 2.18 4.92
N LYS A 15 -15.73 2.33 5.66
CA LYS A 15 -15.70 2.36 7.14
C LYS A 15 -15.22 1.02 7.72
N GLU A 16 -15.68 -0.08 7.14
CA GLU A 16 -15.27 -1.42 7.55
C GLU A 16 -13.79 -1.67 7.23
N GLN A 17 -13.31 -1.27 6.05
CA GLN A 17 -11.91 -1.41 5.67
C GLN A 17 -10.98 -0.63 6.61
N ILE A 18 -11.35 0.60 6.98
CA ILE A 18 -10.59 1.41 7.96
C ILE A 18 -10.54 0.71 9.32
N LYS A 19 -11.65 0.11 9.77
CA LYS A 19 -11.70 -0.63 11.04
C LYS A 19 -10.80 -1.86 11.02
N GLN A 20 -10.80 -2.62 9.93
CA GLN A 20 -9.92 -3.78 9.75
C GLN A 20 -8.45 -3.36 9.76
N LEU A 21 -8.09 -2.32 8.99
CA LEU A 21 -6.72 -1.81 8.94
C LEU A 21 -6.23 -1.37 10.34
N LYS A 22 -7.06 -0.64 11.09
CA LYS A 22 -6.76 -0.26 12.48
C LYS A 22 -6.54 -1.48 13.39
N THR A 23 -7.30 -2.55 13.17
CA THR A 23 -7.20 -3.78 13.98
C THR A 23 -5.89 -4.52 13.68
N VAL A 24 -5.51 -4.64 12.40
CA VAL A 24 -4.24 -5.23 11.98
C VAL A 24 -3.06 -4.44 12.55
N ARG A 25 -3.07 -3.11 12.40
CA ARG A 25 -2.01 -2.23 12.93
C ARG A 25 -1.84 -2.34 14.44
N LYS A 26 -2.92 -2.57 15.21
CA LYS A 26 -2.84 -2.75 16.67
C LYS A 26 -2.24 -4.08 17.12
N ARG A 27 -2.21 -5.10 16.25
CA ARG A 27 -1.83 -6.48 16.60
C ARG A 27 -0.49 -6.92 16.01
N ARG A 28 -0.04 -6.25 14.95
CA ARG A 28 1.21 -6.58 14.27
C ARG A 28 2.41 -6.15 15.10
N ASP A 29 3.56 -6.72 14.78
CA ASP A 29 4.86 -6.28 15.29
C ASP A 29 5.36 -5.10 14.46
N ASP A 30 5.20 -3.89 14.99
CA ASP A 30 5.59 -2.65 14.28
C ASP A 30 7.12 -2.55 14.07
N ALA A 31 7.93 -3.14 14.95
CA ALA A 31 9.39 -3.15 14.77
C ALA A 31 9.78 -4.04 13.59
N ARG A 32 9.14 -5.22 13.48
CA ARG A 32 9.34 -6.14 12.35
C ARG A 32 8.88 -5.53 11.03
N VAL A 33 7.72 -4.84 11.02
CA VAL A 33 7.24 -4.11 9.85
C VAL A 33 8.23 -3.03 9.44
N GLY A 34 8.67 -2.20 10.38
CA GLY A 34 9.63 -1.13 10.12
C GLY A 34 10.93 -1.67 9.51
N LYS A 35 11.46 -2.77 10.07
CA LYS A 35 12.66 -3.43 9.55
C LYS A 35 12.51 -3.81 8.06
N TYR A 36 11.43 -4.50 7.69
CA TYR A 36 11.27 -4.95 6.30
C TYR A 36 10.93 -3.82 5.34
N LEU A 37 10.25 -2.77 5.80
CA LEU A 37 10.03 -1.56 4.99
C LEU A 37 11.35 -0.83 4.68
N GLU A 38 12.27 -0.76 5.65
CA GLU A 38 13.62 -0.20 5.41
C GLU A 38 14.46 -1.10 4.49
N GLU A 39 14.39 -2.43 4.63
CA GLU A 39 15.05 -3.36 3.69
C GLU A 39 14.50 -3.21 2.26
N LEU A 40 13.18 -3.04 2.12
CA LEU A 40 12.54 -2.76 0.83
C LEU A 40 13.05 -1.44 0.24
N LYS A 41 13.15 -0.39 1.06
CA LYS A 41 13.65 0.93 0.63
C LYS A 41 15.09 0.85 0.13
N ALA A 42 15.95 0.14 0.86
CA ALA A 42 17.35 -0.07 0.48
C ALA A 42 17.45 -0.77 -0.87
N LYS A 43 16.69 -1.86 -1.07
CA LYS A 43 16.68 -2.62 -2.33
C LYS A 43 16.02 -1.86 -3.49
N ALA A 44 15.02 -1.02 -3.22
CA ALA A 44 14.39 -0.18 -4.24
C ALA A 44 15.35 0.88 -4.81
N SER A 45 16.44 1.18 -4.10
CA SER A 45 17.50 2.07 -4.58
C SER A 45 18.57 1.35 -5.42
N THR A 46 18.43 0.02 -5.62
CA THR A 46 19.32 -0.81 -6.43
C THR A 46 18.57 -1.40 -7.63
N ASN A 47 19.23 -2.29 -8.38
CA ASN A 47 18.61 -3.03 -9.50
C ASN A 47 18.26 -4.48 -9.11
N GLU A 48 18.09 -4.75 -7.80
CA GLU A 48 17.77 -6.08 -7.30
C GLU A 48 16.28 -6.41 -7.42
N ASN A 49 15.95 -7.71 -7.35
CA ASN A 49 14.56 -8.16 -7.35
C ASN A 49 13.85 -7.73 -6.05
N LEU A 50 12.74 -6.99 -6.21
CA LEU A 50 11.94 -6.48 -5.09
C LEU A 50 10.84 -7.44 -4.62
N LEU A 51 10.57 -8.51 -5.35
CA LEU A 51 9.53 -9.46 -4.94
C LEU A 51 9.83 -10.11 -3.57
N PRO A 52 11.06 -10.58 -3.28
CA PRO A 52 11.40 -11.11 -1.96
C PRO A 52 11.16 -10.14 -0.79
N PRO A 53 11.68 -8.89 -0.79
CA PRO A 53 11.39 -7.95 0.31
C PRO A 53 9.92 -7.54 0.38
N ILE A 54 9.18 -7.48 -0.74
CA ILE A 54 7.73 -7.24 -0.72
C ILE A 54 7.00 -8.37 0.02
N ILE A 55 7.35 -9.64 -0.22
CA ILE A 55 6.77 -10.78 0.50
C ILE A 55 7.02 -10.64 2.00
N GLN A 56 8.24 -10.27 2.42
CA GLN A 56 8.55 -10.04 3.84
C GLN A 56 7.72 -8.91 4.47
N CYS A 57 7.47 -7.83 3.71
CA CYS A 57 6.56 -6.75 4.15
C CYS A 57 5.13 -7.28 4.34
N VAL A 58 4.62 -8.06 3.39
CA VAL A 58 3.26 -8.62 3.47
C VAL A 58 3.13 -9.61 4.63
N GLU A 59 4.09 -10.52 4.81
CA GLU A 59 4.13 -11.49 5.90
C GLU A 59 4.24 -10.83 7.29
N SER A 60 4.82 -9.64 7.37
CA SER A 60 4.86 -8.83 8.61
C SER A 60 3.61 -7.97 8.82
N TYR A 61 2.59 -8.06 7.95
CA TYR A 61 1.38 -7.24 7.99
C TYR A 61 1.62 -5.74 7.73
N ALA A 62 2.59 -5.41 6.88
CA ALA A 62 2.62 -4.11 6.22
C ALA A 62 1.41 -3.99 5.28
N SER A 63 0.81 -2.81 5.24
CA SER A 63 -0.29 -2.51 4.33
C SER A 63 0.23 -2.15 2.94
N LEU A 64 -0.61 -2.33 1.93
CA LEU A 64 -0.30 -1.91 0.55
C LEU A 64 0.12 -0.44 0.50
N GLY A 65 -0.55 0.43 1.26
CA GLY A 65 -0.21 1.85 1.35
C GLY A 65 1.21 2.08 1.84
N GLU A 66 1.63 1.41 2.92
CA GLU A 66 2.98 1.55 3.49
C GLU A 66 4.07 1.07 2.52
N ILE A 67 3.82 -0.04 1.81
CA ILE A 67 4.74 -0.56 0.78
C ILE A 67 4.85 0.45 -0.38
N CYS A 68 3.71 0.96 -0.87
CA CYS A 68 3.72 1.97 -1.92
C CYS A 68 4.36 3.29 -1.48
N ASP A 69 4.17 3.72 -0.23
CA ASP A 69 4.80 4.92 0.32
C ASP A 69 6.32 4.82 0.35
N VAL A 70 6.86 3.64 0.71
CA VAL A 70 8.30 3.37 0.62
C VAL A 70 8.78 3.52 -0.82
N LEU A 71 8.11 2.89 -1.78
CA LEU A 71 8.52 2.96 -3.20
C LEU A 71 8.40 4.38 -3.77
N ARG A 72 7.32 5.10 -3.43
CA ARG A 72 7.16 6.53 -3.77
C ARG A 72 8.27 7.40 -3.17
N SER A 73 8.77 7.07 -1.98
CA SER A 73 9.87 7.82 -1.38
C SER A 73 11.18 7.68 -2.14
N VAL A 74 11.35 6.60 -2.92
CA VAL A 74 12.57 6.34 -3.71
C VAL A 74 12.42 6.84 -5.14
N TRP A 75 11.28 6.60 -5.79
CA TRP A 75 11.10 6.88 -7.22
C TRP A 75 10.19 8.07 -7.52
N GLY A 76 9.50 8.61 -6.51
CA GLY A 76 8.43 9.57 -6.71
C GLY A 76 7.16 8.95 -7.29
N GLU A 77 6.35 9.78 -7.90
CA GLU A 77 5.10 9.40 -8.56
C GLU A 77 5.12 9.88 -10.00
N TYR A 78 4.66 9.03 -10.92
CA TYR A 78 4.47 9.45 -12.30
C TYR A 78 3.40 10.55 -12.39
N ARG A 79 3.69 11.60 -13.15
CA ARG A 79 2.74 12.65 -13.51
C ARG A 79 2.71 12.77 -15.03
N GLU A 80 1.52 12.64 -15.60
CA GLU A 80 1.32 12.84 -17.02
C GLU A 80 1.67 14.29 -17.38
N ASN A 81 2.48 14.47 -18.42
CA ASN A 81 2.81 15.80 -18.93
C ASN A 81 1.76 16.20 -19.95
N VAL A 82 0.75 16.96 -19.52
CA VAL A 82 -0.27 17.49 -20.42
C VAL A 82 0.34 18.70 -21.14
N LEU A 83 0.86 18.49 -22.34
CA LEU A 83 1.21 19.58 -23.25
C LEU A 83 -0.09 20.25 -23.68
N VAL A 84 -0.33 21.47 -23.20
CA VAL A 84 -1.41 22.36 -23.66
C VAL A 84 -0.89 23.23 -24.79
#